data_AF-A0A1R1IJ55-F1
#
_entry.id   AF-A0A1R1IJ55-F1
#
_cell.length_a   1.000
_cell.length_b   1.000
_cell.length_c   1.000
_cell.angle_alpha   90.00
_cell.angle_beta   90.00
_cell.angle_gamma   90.00
#
_symmetry.space_group_name_H-M   'P 1'
#
loop_
_entity.id
_entity.type
_entity.pdbx_description
1 polymer ?
#
loop_
_entity_poly.entity_id
_entity_poly.type
_entity_poly.pdbx_seq_one_letter_code
_entity_poly.pdbx_strand_id
1 'polypeptide(L)'
;MVVAADSIAGLTPRVASETIAGGFAAKGAQVAVVPLGVDGEALAEAAAIAAPEALFISAPTTADVSEALSRPGAGADVVLDLTGCQVDDLGAAILARFADDPVEGLVAGRAAWAGRQLVALVPADQVSRPLTGLEGHASTALRSAGATLQEVLTFDARAERWLAELGLEQGPGAGAAGGVGLIVTALGGRVLDPLTWLAERYGLAGTLAQADLVVTGAELMEFHAVGGPVVKKVVSWAEEQLRPAIAIAGRNYVSSRELRIAGLETAHALREGAAEDESTPEELAAAASRLAASWAW
;
A
#
# COMPACT_ATOMS: atom_id res chain seq x y z
N MET A 1 20.06 0.57 -11.73
CA MET A 1 19.22 -0.53 -11.19
C MET A 1 18.31 -0.02 -10.09
N VAL A 2 17.22 -0.73 -9.80
CA VAL A 2 16.26 -0.39 -8.73
C VAL A 2 16.27 -1.49 -7.66
N VAL A 3 16.26 -1.09 -6.39
CA VAL A 3 16.12 -2.00 -5.24
C VAL A 3 14.92 -1.57 -4.41
N ALA A 4 13.96 -2.48 -4.25
CA ALA A 4 12.74 -2.27 -3.48
C ALA A 4 12.33 -3.58 -2.80
N ALA A 5 12.69 -3.74 -1.53
CA ALA A 5 12.42 -4.94 -0.74
C ALA A 5 11.41 -4.65 0.37
N ASP A 6 10.70 -5.69 0.79
CA ASP A 6 9.95 -5.75 2.03
C ASP A 6 10.91 -6.04 3.21
N SER A 7 10.35 -6.20 4.40
CA SER A 7 11.05 -6.63 5.60
C SER A 7 11.68 -8.01 5.37
N ILE A 8 12.96 -8.12 5.72
CA ILE A 8 13.78 -9.33 5.59
C ILE A 8 14.89 -9.26 6.63
N ALA A 9 15.24 -10.40 7.20
CA ALA A 9 16.33 -10.54 8.16
C ALA A 9 16.17 -9.65 9.40
N GLY A 10 14.94 -9.45 9.86
CA GLY A 10 14.60 -8.56 10.99
C GLY A 10 14.80 -7.06 10.70
N LEU A 11 15.09 -6.69 9.44
CA LEU A 11 15.27 -5.30 9.03
C LEU A 11 13.97 -4.71 8.50
N THR A 12 13.79 -3.41 8.70
CA THR A 12 12.71 -2.66 8.06
C THR A 12 12.90 -2.67 6.53
N PRO A 13 11.83 -2.49 5.74
CA PRO A 13 11.92 -2.49 4.27
C PRO A 13 12.98 -1.52 3.73
N ARG A 14 13.14 -0.37 4.38
CA ARG A 14 14.19 0.60 4.06
C ARG A 14 15.58 0.02 4.28
N VAL A 15 15.89 -0.43 5.50
CA VAL A 15 17.23 -0.90 5.86
C VAL A 15 17.60 -2.16 5.07
N ALA A 16 16.63 -3.03 4.81
CA ALA A 16 16.79 -4.15 3.90
C ALA A 16 17.17 -3.70 2.48
N SER A 17 16.42 -2.76 1.90
CA SER A 17 16.68 -2.24 0.57
C SER A 17 18.04 -1.54 0.47
N GLU A 18 18.42 -0.75 1.48
CA GLU A 18 19.74 -0.09 1.56
C GLU A 18 20.87 -1.12 1.68
N THR A 19 20.67 -2.18 2.47
CA THR A 19 21.66 -3.27 2.63
C THR A 19 21.90 -4.00 1.31
N ILE A 20 20.83 -4.34 0.59
CA ILE A 20 20.91 -4.97 -0.73
C ILE A 20 21.62 -4.03 -1.71
N ALA A 21 21.21 -2.77 -1.75
CA ALA A 21 21.80 -1.76 -2.61
C ALA A 21 23.30 -1.55 -2.36
N GLY A 22 23.73 -1.56 -1.10
CA GLY A 22 25.14 -1.44 -0.71
C GLY A 22 26.03 -2.51 -1.35
N GLY A 23 25.54 -3.75 -1.44
CA GLY A 23 26.26 -4.85 -2.09
C GLY A 23 26.53 -4.59 -3.58
N PHE A 24 25.53 -4.08 -4.31
CA PHE A 24 25.66 -3.74 -5.73
C PHE A 24 26.46 -2.44 -5.95
N ALA A 25 26.23 -1.43 -5.13
CA ALA A 25 26.97 -0.16 -5.20
C ALA A 25 28.47 -0.36 -4.96
N ALA A 26 28.87 -1.26 -4.06
CA ALA A 26 30.27 -1.62 -3.84
C ALA A 26 30.96 -2.25 -5.07
N LYS A 27 30.19 -2.70 -6.06
CA LYS A 27 30.68 -3.17 -7.35
C LYS A 27 30.59 -2.15 -8.49
N GLY A 28 30.17 -0.92 -8.18
CA GLY A 28 30.08 0.18 -9.13
C GLY A 28 28.70 0.36 -9.78
N ALA A 29 27.69 -0.39 -9.35
CA ALA A 29 26.34 -0.20 -9.87
C ALA A 29 25.73 1.13 -9.38
N GLN A 30 25.00 1.81 -10.26
CA GLN A 30 24.13 2.93 -9.87
C GLN A 30 22.80 2.37 -9.37
N VAL A 31 22.47 2.63 -8.11
CA VAL A 31 21.32 2.03 -7.43
C VAL A 31 20.34 3.09 -6.96
N ALA A 32 19.08 2.97 -7.38
CA ALA A 32 17.97 3.68 -6.78
C ALA A 32 17.33 2.79 -5.71
N VAL A 33 17.36 3.25 -4.46
CA VAL A 33 16.70 2.59 -3.33
C VAL A 33 15.29 3.15 -3.20
N VAL A 34 14.30 2.27 -3.17
CA VAL A 34 12.88 2.64 -3.11
C VAL A 34 12.25 1.93 -1.91
N PRO A 35 12.24 2.57 -0.72
CA PRO A 35 11.57 2.04 0.45
C PRO A 35 10.07 1.90 0.19
N LEU A 36 9.54 0.71 0.41
CA LEU A 36 8.11 0.40 0.28
C LEU A 36 7.53 -0.04 1.62
N GLY A 37 6.25 0.24 1.83
CA GLY A 37 5.49 -0.21 2.98
C GLY A 37 4.02 -0.34 2.61
N VAL A 38 3.33 -1.32 3.19
CA VAL A 38 1.91 -1.59 2.90
C VAL A 38 0.98 -1.21 4.04
N ASP A 39 1.50 -1.06 5.26
CA ASP A 39 0.76 -0.61 6.43
C ASP A 39 1.73 -0.20 7.56
N GLY A 40 1.16 0.34 8.64
CA GLY A 40 1.84 0.52 9.92
C GLY A 40 3.11 1.36 9.86
N GLU A 41 4.09 0.99 10.68
CA GLU A 41 5.36 1.72 10.80
C GLU A 41 6.17 1.71 9.49
N ALA A 42 6.14 0.60 8.75
CA ALA A 42 6.80 0.48 7.46
C ALA A 42 6.26 1.49 6.44
N LEU A 43 4.93 1.64 6.36
CA LEU A 43 4.31 2.63 5.50
C LEU A 43 4.60 4.06 5.98
N ALA A 44 4.54 4.32 7.29
CA ALA A 44 4.85 5.63 7.84
C ALA A 44 6.31 6.05 7.53
N GLU A 45 7.28 5.14 7.69
CA GLU A 45 8.68 5.38 7.34
C GLU A 45 8.83 5.65 5.83
N ALA A 46 8.23 4.82 4.98
CA ALA A 46 8.30 5.00 3.53
C ALA A 46 7.67 6.32 3.07
N ALA A 47 6.53 6.71 3.66
CA ALA A 47 5.84 7.94 3.35
C ALA A 47 6.64 9.19 3.77
N ALA A 48 7.27 9.17 4.93
CA ALA A 48 8.10 10.27 5.42
C ALA A 48 9.30 10.56 4.49
N ILE A 49 9.82 9.52 3.83
CA ILE A 49 10.91 9.65 2.85
C ILE A 49 10.38 10.12 1.49
N ALA A 50 9.28 9.54 1.02
CA ALA A 50 8.72 9.80 -0.29
C ALA A 50 8.05 11.18 -0.41
N ALA A 51 7.53 11.71 0.69
CA ALA A 51 6.76 12.95 0.74
C ALA A 51 6.94 13.69 2.08
N PRO A 52 8.15 14.21 2.39
CA PRO A 52 8.44 14.84 3.68
C PRO A 52 7.60 16.10 3.96
N GLU A 53 7.04 16.73 2.93
CA GLU A 53 6.12 17.86 3.01
C GLU A 53 4.66 17.47 3.26
N ALA A 54 4.30 16.20 3.06
CA ALA A 54 2.94 15.72 3.28
C ALA A 54 2.70 15.44 4.77
N LEU A 55 1.50 15.79 5.23
CA LEU A 55 1.02 15.41 6.55
C LEU A 55 0.45 13.99 6.48
N PHE A 56 1.28 13.01 6.83
CA PHE A 56 0.88 11.62 6.95
C PHE A 56 0.21 11.36 8.31
N ILE A 57 -1.00 10.80 8.31
CA ILE A 57 -1.80 10.55 9.51
C ILE A 57 -2.33 9.11 9.47
N SER A 58 -1.94 8.29 10.45
CA SER A 58 -2.59 7.00 10.69
C SER A 58 -3.92 7.23 11.38
N ALA A 59 -5.01 6.75 10.77
CA ALA A 59 -6.38 7.03 11.22
C ALA A 59 -7.18 5.72 11.34
N PRO A 60 -6.99 4.95 12.43
CA PRO A 60 -7.64 3.65 12.60
C PRO A 60 -9.14 3.75 12.88
N THR A 61 -9.65 4.91 13.33
CA THR A 61 -11.06 5.11 13.67
C THR A 61 -11.67 6.31 12.94
N THR A 62 -13.01 6.37 12.90
CA THR A 62 -13.70 7.54 12.33
C THR A 62 -13.33 8.84 13.06
N ALA A 63 -13.09 8.79 14.38
CA ALA A 63 -12.72 9.99 15.14
C ALA A 63 -11.36 10.55 14.68
N ASP A 64 -10.39 9.68 14.40
CA ASP A 64 -9.08 10.08 13.88
C ASP A 64 -9.21 10.69 12.48
N VAL A 65 -10.05 10.08 11.62
CA VAL A 65 -10.34 10.61 10.28
C VAL A 65 -11.02 11.98 10.38
N SER A 66 -12.03 12.13 11.23
CA SER A 66 -12.74 13.39 11.43
C SER A 66 -11.82 14.49 11.96
N GLU A 67 -10.93 14.17 12.91
CA GLU A 67 -9.94 15.11 13.40
C GLU A 67 -9.00 15.54 12.27
N ALA A 68 -8.43 14.57 11.54
CA ALA A 68 -7.52 14.81 10.44
C ALA A 68 -8.15 15.72 9.37
N LEU A 69 -9.40 15.44 8.99
CA LEU A 69 -10.08 16.14 7.91
C LEU A 69 -10.57 17.54 8.28
N SER A 70 -10.72 17.81 9.57
CA SER A 70 -11.26 19.08 10.07
C SER A 70 -10.18 20.07 10.51
N ARG A 71 -8.91 19.68 10.36
CA ARG A 71 -7.78 20.56 10.61
C ARG A 71 -7.82 21.76 9.65
N PRO A 72 -7.78 23.00 10.16
CA PRO A 72 -7.67 24.18 9.32
C PRO A 72 -6.37 24.09 8.50
N GLY A 73 -6.50 24.23 7.19
CA GLY A 73 -5.41 23.92 6.26
C GLY A 73 -4.33 25.00 6.21
N ALA A 74 -3.11 24.66 6.63
CA ALA A 74 -1.88 25.32 6.21
C ALA A 74 -1.30 24.57 4.99
N GLY A 75 -1.96 24.61 3.84
CA GLY A 75 -1.42 24.28 2.51
C GLY A 75 -0.81 22.89 2.22
N ALA A 76 -0.59 22.02 3.21
CA ALA A 76 0.09 20.73 3.02
C ALA A 76 -0.85 19.63 2.48
N ASP A 77 -0.32 18.76 1.63
CA ASP A 77 -0.96 17.51 1.21
C ASP A 77 -1.27 16.67 2.46
N VAL A 78 -2.48 16.13 2.57
CA VAL A 78 -2.83 15.19 3.65
C VAL A 78 -2.95 13.79 3.10
N VAL A 79 -2.24 12.86 3.74
CA VAL A 79 -2.24 11.44 3.40
C VAL A 79 -2.73 10.67 4.62
N LEU A 80 -3.91 10.07 4.50
CA LEU A 80 -4.52 9.25 5.54
C LEU A 80 -4.09 7.80 5.30
N ASP A 81 -3.48 7.17 6.30
CA ASP A 81 -3.33 5.73 6.35
C ASP A 81 -4.59 5.12 6.97
N LEU A 82 -5.38 4.49 6.10
CA LEU A 82 -6.60 3.77 6.44
C LEU A 82 -6.42 2.25 6.28
N THR A 83 -5.19 1.76 6.16
CA THR A 83 -4.90 0.33 5.91
C THR A 83 -5.43 -0.58 7.02
N GLY A 84 -5.38 -0.10 8.27
CA GLY A 84 -5.98 -0.74 9.44
C GLY A 84 -7.29 -0.10 9.93
N CYS A 85 -7.92 0.77 9.14
CA CYS A 85 -9.09 1.54 9.58
C CYS A 85 -10.36 0.68 9.67
N GLN A 86 -11.08 0.81 10.79
CA GLN A 86 -12.35 0.12 11.03
C GLN A 86 -13.43 1.14 11.40
N VAL A 87 -14.46 1.19 10.55
CA VAL A 87 -15.55 2.17 10.65
C VAL A 87 -16.88 1.49 10.32
N ASP A 88 -17.93 1.83 11.07
CA ASP A 88 -19.27 1.26 10.93
C ASP A 88 -20.38 2.32 10.76
N ASP A 89 -20.01 3.59 10.58
CA ASP A 89 -20.93 4.73 10.48
C ASP A 89 -21.03 5.33 9.07
N LEU A 90 -20.46 4.68 8.05
CA LEU A 90 -20.43 5.14 6.65
C LEU A 90 -19.74 6.51 6.45
N GLY A 91 -18.90 6.92 7.41
CA GLY A 91 -18.23 8.22 7.41
C GLY A 91 -19.13 9.39 7.83
N ALA A 92 -20.30 9.11 8.43
CA ALA A 92 -21.23 10.16 8.87
C ALA A 92 -20.60 11.11 9.90
N ALA A 93 -19.82 10.61 10.85
CA ALA A 93 -19.15 11.45 11.85
C ALA A 93 -18.07 12.37 11.26
N ILE A 94 -17.60 12.12 10.03
CA ILE A 94 -16.71 13.02 9.30
C ILE A 94 -17.49 14.25 8.86
N LEU A 95 -18.65 14.06 8.22
CA LEU A 95 -19.50 15.16 7.76
C LEU A 95 -20.05 15.97 8.93
N ALA A 96 -20.42 15.30 10.03
CA ALA A 96 -20.88 15.92 11.27
C ALA A 96 -19.88 16.93 11.86
N ARG A 97 -18.59 16.84 11.48
CA ARG A 97 -17.57 17.77 11.96
C ARG A 97 -17.60 19.12 11.24
N PHE A 98 -18.21 19.16 10.05
CA PHE A 98 -18.38 20.37 9.24
C PHE A 98 -19.75 21.04 9.46
N ALA A 99 -20.82 20.26 9.63
CA ALA A 99 -22.16 20.75 10.00
C ALA A 99 -23.02 19.63 10.60
N ASP A 100 -24.09 19.98 11.33
CA ASP A 100 -25.01 19.00 11.94
C ASP A 100 -25.84 18.24 10.89
N ASP A 101 -26.23 18.91 9.80
CA ASP A 101 -26.88 18.27 8.65
C ASP A 101 -25.81 17.68 7.72
N PRO A 102 -25.95 16.42 7.28
CA PRO A 102 -24.91 15.74 6.51
C PRO A 102 -24.73 16.31 5.09
N VAL A 103 -25.78 16.85 4.48
CA VAL A 103 -25.68 17.48 3.15
C VAL A 103 -24.95 18.81 3.27
N GLU A 104 -25.28 19.62 4.27
CA GLU A 104 -24.54 20.85 4.60
C GLU A 104 -23.09 20.54 4.96
N GLY A 105 -22.86 19.46 5.72
CA GLY A 105 -21.54 18.99 6.12
C GLY A 105 -20.69 18.60 4.91
N LEU A 106 -21.28 17.93 3.92
CA LEU A 106 -20.62 17.62 2.65
C LEU A 106 -20.26 18.89 1.86
N VAL A 107 -21.16 19.87 1.78
CA VAL A 107 -20.90 21.15 1.10
C VAL A 107 -19.77 21.92 1.79
N ALA A 108 -19.82 22.05 3.10
CA ALA A 108 -18.80 22.72 3.90
C ALA A 108 -17.45 21.98 3.84
N GLY A 109 -17.46 20.65 3.87
CA GLY A 109 -16.28 19.82 3.70
C GLY A 109 -15.62 20.04 2.33
N ARG A 110 -16.42 20.01 1.24
CA ARG A 110 -15.92 20.30 -0.12
C ARG A 110 -15.28 21.69 -0.20
N ALA A 111 -15.90 22.69 0.40
CA ALA A 111 -15.33 24.04 0.45
C ALA A 111 -14.01 24.08 1.26
N ALA A 112 -13.94 23.35 2.37
CA ALA A 112 -12.74 23.28 3.22
C ALA A 112 -11.55 22.53 2.56
N TRP A 113 -11.85 21.63 1.62
CA TRP A 113 -10.87 20.84 0.86
C TRP A 113 -10.62 21.35 -0.57
N ALA A 114 -11.30 22.41 -1.00
CA ALA A 114 -11.11 23.01 -2.31
C ALA A 114 -9.66 23.49 -2.49
N GLY A 115 -8.98 22.99 -3.54
CA GLY A 115 -7.59 23.35 -3.85
C GLY A 115 -6.54 22.69 -2.96
N ARG A 116 -6.93 21.76 -2.07
CA ARG A 116 -6.03 20.96 -1.23
C ARG A 116 -5.93 19.54 -1.75
N GLN A 117 -4.83 18.86 -1.46
CA GLN A 117 -4.66 17.45 -1.80
C GLN A 117 -5.01 16.57 -0.61
N LEU A 118 -5.83 15.56 -0.88
CA LEU A 118 -6.24 14.54 0.09
C LEU A 118 -6.08 13.16 -0.57
N VAL A 119 -5.33 12.28 0.10
CA VAL A 119 -5.17 10.89 -0.31
C VAL A 119 -5.55 9.99 0.86
N ALA A 120 -6.36 8.97 0.61
CA ALA A 120 -6.60 7.88 1.53
C ALA A 120 -5.89 6.62 1.01
N LEU A 121 -4.96 6.11 1.80
CA LEU A 121 -4.26 4.86 1.55
C LEU A 121 -5.02 3.71 2.19
N VAL A 122 -5.42 2.73 1.38
CA VAL A 122 -6.25 1.61 1.78
C VAL A 122 -5.63 0.29 1.30
N PRO A 123 -6.01 -0.87 1.86
CA PRO A 123 -5.54 -2.14 1.31
C PRO A 123 -5.94 -2.29 -0.16
N ALA A 124 -5.11 -2.99 -0.95
CA ALA A 124 -5.27 -3.03 -2.41
C ALA A 124 -6.65 -3.55 -2.88
N ASP A 125 -7.24 -4.48 -2.13
CA ASP A 125 -8.58 -5.03 -2.37
C ASP A 125 -9.73 -4.06 -2.04
N GLN A 126 -9.42 -2.88 -1.51
CA GLN A 126 -10.38 -1.81 -1.21
C GLN A 126 -10.36 -0.68 -2.23
N VAL A 127 -9.30 -0.54 -3.05
CA VAL A 127 -9.13 0.60 -3.99
C VAL A 127 -10.26 0.70 -5.01
N SER A 128 -10.78 -0.43 -5.49
CA SER A 128 -11.90 -0.48 -6.42
C SER A 128 -13.23 -0.86 -5.78
N ARG A 129 -13.24 -1.11 -4.46
CA ARG A 129 -14.41 -1.69 -3.77
C ARG A 129 -15.58 -0.71 -3.77
N PRO A 130 -16.74 -1.06 -4.36
CA PRO A 130 -17.94 -0.25 -4.24
C PRO A 130 -18.43 -0.25 -2.78
N LEU A 131 -19.27 0.72 -2.42
CA LEU A 131 -19.85 0.76 -1.09
C LEU A 131 -20.89 -0.35 -0.90
N THR A 132 -21.74 -0.57 -1.89
CA THR A 132 -22.87 -1.52 -1.83
C THR A 132 -22.80 -2.57 -2.93
N GLY A 133 -23.65 -3.60 -2.83
CA GLY A 133 -23.79 -4.64 -3.85
C GLY A 133 -22.96 -5.89 -3.58
N LEU A 134 -22.90 -6.79 -4.57
CA LEU A 134 -22.27 -8.12 -4.42
C LEU A 134 -20.76 -8.07 -4.17
N GLU A 135 -20.10 -7.01 -4.65
CA GLU A 135 -18.68 -6.74 -4.42
C GLU A 135 -18.48 -5.61 -3.38
N GLY A 136 -19.57 -5.16 -2.77
CA GLY A 136 -19.58 -4.05 -1.81
C GLY A 136 -18.91 -4.37 -0.48
N HIS A 137 -18.77 -3.35 0.36
CA HIS A 137 -18.11 -3.46 1.66
C HIS A 137 -18.68 -4.60 2.53
N ALA A 138 -20.01 -4.66 2.66
CA ALA A 138 -20.65 -5.67 3.49
C ALA A 138 -20.52 -7.08 2.93
N SER A 139 -20.75 -7.24 1.61
CA SER A 139 -20.67 -8.54 0.93
C SER A 139 -19.27 -9.14 0.92
N THR A 140 -18.22 -8.32 1.08
CA THR A 140 -16.81 -8.74 1.04
C THR A 140 -16.13 -8.73 2.41
N ALA A 141 -15.89 -7.55 2.98
CA ALA A 141 -15.17 -7.39 4.25
C ALA A 141 -15.97 -7.91 5.44
N LEU A 142 -17.21 -7.42 5.62
CA LEU A 142 -18.01 -7.84 6.77
C LEU A 142 -18.33 -9.34 6.70
N ARG A 143 -18.62 -9.85 5.49
CA ARG A 143 -18.85 -11.28 5.28
C ARG A 143 -17.63 -12.13 5.62
N SER A 144 -16.43 -11.72 5.22
CA SER A 144 -15.16 -12.38 5.59
C SER A 144 -14.89 -12.29 7.10
N ALA A 145 -15.37 -11.24 7.77
CA ALA A 145 -15.33 -11.08 9.22
C ALA A 145 -16.46 -11.84 9.97
N GLY A 146 -17.30 -12.60 9.27
CA GLY A 146 -18.32 -13.47 9.86
C GLY A 146 -19.74 -12.90 9.90
N ALA A 147 -20.01 -11.76 9.26
CA ALA A 147 -21.35 -11.20 9.20
C ALA A 147 -22.35 -12.16 8.54
N THR A 148 -23.54 -12.24 9.13
CA THR A 148 -24.69 -12.97 8.60
C THR A 148 -25.25 -12.29 7.35
N LEU A 149 -26.01 -13.02 6.54
CA LEU A 149 -26.69 -12.45 5.38
C LEU A 149 -27.61 -11.28 5.76
N GLN A 150 -28.27 -11.35 6.92
CA GLN A 150 -29.14 -10.28 7.40
C GLN A 150 -28.35 -9.01 7.72
N GLU A 151 -27.19 -9.13 8.36
CA GLU A 151 -26.31 -7.98 8.64
C GLU A 151 -25.79 -7.35 7.35
N VAL A 152 -25.39 -8.17 6.37
CA VAL A 152 -24.96 -7.69 5.05
C VAL A 152 -26.05 -6.90 4.36
N LEU A 153 -27.27 -7.45 4.26
CA LEU A 153 -28.41 -6.76 3.63
C LEU A 153 -28.81 -5.49 4.39
N THR A 154 -28.69 -5.49 5.72
CA THR A 154 -29.01 -4.32 6.55
C THR A 154 -28.00 -3.20 6.33
N PHE A 155 -26.71 -3.52 6.27
CA PHE A 155 -25.66 -2.56 5.98
C PHE A 155 -25.84 -1.96 4.58
N ASP A 156 -26.03 -2.81 3.56
CA ASP A 156 -26.20 -2.35 2.18
C ASP A 156 -27.42 -1.42 2.04
N ALA A 157 -28.57 -1.79 2.61
CA ALA A 157 -29.74 -0.92 2.57
C ALA A 157 -29.52 0.42 3.29
N ARG A 158 -28.71 0.45 4.37
CA ARG A 158 -28.32 1.70 5.05
C ARG A 158 -27.40 2.54 4.18
N ALA A 159 -26.43 1.92 3.53
CA ALA A 159 -25.49 2.58 2.63
C ALA A 159 -26.17 3.12 1.36
N GLU A 160 -27.15 2.42 0.79
CA GLU A 160 -27.96 2.93 -0.32
C GLU A 160 -28.76 4.17 0.06
N ARG A 161 -29.38 4.17 1.25
CA ARG A 161 -30.07 5.36 1.76
C ARG A 161 -29.12 6.51 1.98
N TRP A 162 -27.93 6.24 2.50
CA TRP A 162 -26.89 7.25 2.73
C TRP A 162 -26.40 7.90 1.43
N LEU A 163 -26.15 7.11 0.40
CA LEU A 163 -25.83 7.63 -0.95
C LEU A 163 -26.95 8.53 -1.49
N ALA A 164 -28.21 8.10 -1.34
CA ALA A 164 -29.37 8.87 -1.79
C ALA A 164 -29.55 10.18 -1.01
N GLU A 165 -29.35 10.15 0.31
CA GLU A 165 -29.43 11.31 1.20
C GLU A 165 -28.37 12.37 0.84
N LEU A 166 -27.13 11.93 0.59
CA LEU A 166 -26.04 12.82 0.17
C LEU A 166 -26.11 13.23 -1.31
N GLY A 167 -27.00 12.60 -2.10
CA GLY A 167 -27.07 12.79 -3.55
C GLY A 167 -25.76 12.39 -4.26
N LEU A 168 -25.11 11.32 -3.79
CA LEU A 168 -23.84 10.82 -4.32
C LEU A 168 -24.04 9.52 -5.12
N GLU A 169 -23.25 9.38 -6.19
CA GLU A 169 -23.02 8.10 -6.84
C GLU A 169 -21.74 7.46 -6.26
N GLN A 170 -21.74 6.13 -6.12
CA GLN A 170 -20.54 5.42 -5.68
C GLN A 170 -19.57 5.24 -6.85
N GLY A 171 -18.30 5.60 -6.63
CA GLY A 171 -17.19 5.30 -7.53
C GLY A 171 -16.28 4.20 -6.99
N PRO A 172 -15.20 3.86 -7.72
CA PRO A 172 -14.15 2.98 -7.22
C PRO A 172 -13.63 3.44 -5.85
N GLY A 173 -13.58 2.52 -4.89
CA GLY A 173 -13.07 2.80 -3.55
C GLY A 173 -14.08 3.42 -2.59
N ALA A 174 -15.34 3.61 -3.01
CA ALA A 174 -16.38 4.14 -2.13
C ALA A 174 -16.61 3.27 -0.87
N GLY A 175 -16.41 1.95 -0.96
CA GLY A 175 -16.54 1.01 0.15
C GLY A 175 -15.29 0.85 1.01
N ALA A 176 -14.21 1.57 0.71
CA ALA A 176 -12.99 1.48 1.49
C ALA A 176 -13.21 2.02 2.91
N ALA A 177 -12.62 1.32 3.89
CA ALA A 177 -12.76 1.61 5.33
C ALA A 177 -14.22 1.90 5.74
N GLY A 178 -15.15 1.01 5.37
CA GLY A 178 -16.54 1.10 5.81
C GLY A 178 -17.36 2.26 5.25
N GLY A 179 -16.88 2.94 4.21
CA GLY A 179 -17.54 4.11 3.60
C GLY A 179 -16.76 5.41 3.74
N VAL A 180 -15.63 5.42 4.44
CA VAL A 180 -14.74 6.59 4.48
C VAL A 180 -14.22 6.94 3.08
N GLY A 181 -13.96 5.95 2.23
CA GLY A 181 -13.55 6.19 0.84
C GLY A 181 -14.58 6.99 0.02
N LEU A 182 -15.89 6.78 0.26
CA LEU A 182 -16.95 7.61 -0.33
C LEU A 182 -16.82 9.07 0.08
N ILE A 183 -16.60 9.33 1.38
CA ILE A 183 -16.48 10.70 1.88
C ILE A 183 -15.21 11.35 1.34
N VAL A 184 -14.06 10.66 1.38
CA VAL A 184 -12.79 11.18 0.85
C VAL A 184 -12.91 11.58 -0.62
N THR A 185 -13.49 10.71 -1.46
CA THR A 185 -13.71 11.03 -2.88
C THR A 185 -14.73 12.15 -3.08
N ALA A 186 -15.79 12.20 -2.28
CA ALA A 186 -16.78 13.28 -2.32
C ALA A 186 -16.20 14.65 -1.90
N LEU A 187 -15.14 14.68 -1.10
CA LEU A 187 -14.35 15.87 -0.75
C LEU A 187 -13.29 16.24 -1.81
N GLY A 188 -13.18 15.48 -2.90
CA GLY A 188 -12.21 15.70 -3.97
C GLY A 188 -10.87 14.97 -3.78
N GLY A 189 -10.78 14.09 -2.77
CA GLY A 189 -9.60 13.26 -2.52
C GLY A 189 -9.53 12.02 -3.41
N ARG A 190 -8.41 11.30 -3.30
CA ARG A 190 -8.14 10.04 -4.02
C ARG A 190 -8.07 8.88 -3.03
N VAL A 191 -8.55 7.71 -3.45
CA VAL A 191 -8.35 6.44 -2.74
C VAL A 191 -7.32 5.63 -3.53
N LEU A 192 -6.21 5.25 -2.89
CA LEU A 192 -5.10 4.53 -3.51
C LEU A 192 -4.60 3.42 -2.58
N ASP A 193 -3.90 2.43 -3.14
CA ASP A 193 -3.08 1.56 -2.30
C ASP A 193 -1.72 2.22 -1.99
N PRO A 194 -1.11 1.90 -0.84
CA PRO A 194 0.20 2.42 -0.43
C PRO A 194 1.29 2.32 -1.48
N LEU A 195 1.40 1.17 -2.17
CA LEU A 195 2.49 0.91 -3.11
C LEU A 195 2.34 1.77 -4.37
N THR A 196 1.13 1.90 -4.90
CA THR A 196 0.84 2.80 -6.01
C THR A 196 1.13 4.25 -5.66
N TRP A 197 0.72 4.71 -4.46
CA TRP A 197 1.02 6.08 -4.02
C TRP A 197 2.53 6.32 -3.86
N LEU A 198 3.27 5.41 -3.22
CA LEU A 198 4.73 5.51 -3.09
C LEU A 198 5.42 5.53 -4.46
N ALA A 199 5.00 4.66 -5.39
CA ALA A 199 5.55 4.64 -6.74
C ALA A 199 5.34 5.96 -7.50
N GLU A 200 4.17 6.61 -7.34
CA GLU A 200 3.92 7.94 -7.87
C GLU A 200 4.89 8.97 -7.27
N ARG A 201 5.06 8.99 -5.94
CA ARG A 201 5.93 9.97 -5.27
C ARG A 201 7.42 9.79 -5.61
N TYR A 202 7.88 8.56 -5.79
CA TYR A 202 9.24 8.28 -6.23
C TYR A 202 9.46 8.49 -7.74
N GLY A 203 8.41 8.76 -8.54
CA GLY A 203 8.52 8.79 -10.00
C GLY A 203 9.01 7.45 -10.57
N LEU A 204 8.62 6.35 -9.93
CA LEU A 204 9.26 5.04 -10.09
C LEU A 204 9.23 4.51 -11.53
N ALA A 205 8.17 4.81 -12.28
CA ALA A 205 8.06 4.43 -13.69
C ALA A 205 9.24 4.95 -14.53
N GLY A 206 9.63 6.21 -14.34
CA GLY A 206 10.76 6.81 -15.07
C GLY A 206 12.12 6.23 -14.66
N THR A 207 12.25 5.84 -13.39
CA THR A 207 13.46 5.18 -12.85
C THR A 207 13.57 3.75 -13.38
N LEU A 208 12.49 2.98 -13.35
CA LEU A 208 12.42 1.62 -13.89
C LEU A 208 12.66 1.59 -15.40
N ALA A 209 12.14 2.58 -16.14
CA ALA A 209 12.39 2.72 -17.57
C ALA A 209 13.88 2.90 -17.91
N GLN A 210 14.73 3.24 -16.95
CA GLN A 210 16.20 3.36 -17.12
C GLN A 210 16.98 2.25 -16.42
N ALA A 211 16.31 1.35 -15.70
CA ALA A 211 16.96 0.32 -14.92
C ALA A 211 17.34 -0.89 -15.78
N ASP A 212 18.54 -1.42 -15.59
CA ASP A 212 18.96 -2.69 -16.20
C ASP A 212 18.49 -3.92 -15.42
N LEU A 213 18.18 -3.74 -14.13
CA LEU A 213 17.76 -4.77 -13.19
C LEU A 213 16.88 -4.18 -12.09
N VAL A 214 15.88 -4.96 -11.67
CA VAL A 214 15.08 -4.72 -10.47
C VAL A 214 15.37 -5.83 -9.46
N VAL A 215 15.68 -5.43 -8.22
CA VAL A 215 15.90 -6.35 -7.11
C VAL A 215 14.85 -6.10 -6.05
N THR A 216 14.14 -7.15 -5.65
CA THR A 216 13.20 -7.13 -4.54
C THR A 216 13.58 -8.16 -3.49
N GLY A 217 12.82 -8.23 -2.39
CA GLY A 217 13.05 -9.21 -1.36
C GLY A 217 11.96 -9.23 -0.31
N ALA A 218 11.89 -10.35 0.40
CA ALA A 218 10.98 -10.58 1.52
C ALA A 218 11.53 -11.72 2.38
N GLU A 219 11.13 -11.83 3.65
CA GLU A 219 11.60 -12.92 4.50
C GLU A 219 11.25 -14.30 3.93
N LEU A 220 10.04 -14.46 3.38
CA LEU A 220 9.52 -15.75 2.97
C LEU A 220 8.90 -15.72 1.58
N MET A 221 9.38 -16.58 0.69
CA MET A 221 8.73 -16.87 -0.59
C MET A 221 8.06 -18.24 -0.55
N GLU A 222 6.72 -18.23 -0.59
CA GLU A 222 5.88 -19.43 -0.57
C GLU A 222 4.82 -19.40 -1.68
N PHE A 223 4.21 -20.54 -1.99
CA PHE A 223 3.33 -20.73 -3.15
C PHE A 223 2.13 -19.76 -3.21
N HIS A 224 1.53 -19.39 -2.06
CA HIS A 224 0.33 -18.57 -2.03
C HIS A 224 0.63 -17.06 -2.14
N ALA A 225 1.80 -16.64 -1.65
CA ALA A 225 2.14 -15.23 -1.49
C ALA A 225 3.33 -14.77 -2.36
N VAL A 226 4.20 -15.67 -2.83
CA VAL A 226 5.44 -15.41 -3.60
C VAL A 226 6.15 -14.14 -3.12
N GLY A 227 6.39 -14.02 -1.81
CA GLY A 227 7.04 -12.86 -1.21
C GLY A 227 6.12 -11.69 -0.81
N GLY A 228 4.80 -11.87 -0.89
CA GLY A 228 3.84 -10.88 -0.39
C GLY A 228 3.51 -9.76 -1.39
N PRO A 229 2.74 -8.75 -0.95
CA PRO A 229 2.24 -7.68 -1.81
C PRO A 229 3.35 -6.82 -2.41
N VAL A 230 4.42 -6.54 -1.66
CA VAL A 230 5.56 -5.74 -2.12
C VAL A 230 6.25 -6.42 -3.30
N VAL A 231 6.66 -7.70 -3.14
CA VAL A 231 7.34 -8.45 -4.20
C VAL A 231 6.46 -8.54 -5.45
N LYS A 232 5.18 -8.93 -5.30
CA LYS A 232 4.23 -9.01 -6.43
C LYS A 232 4.12 -7.70 -7.19
N LYS A 233 4.02 -6.57 -6.49
CA LYS A 233 3.86 -5.25 -7.11
C LYS A 233 5.15 -4.78 -7.79
N VAL A 234 6.31 -5.00 -7.15
CA VAL A 234 7.62 -4.65 -7.73
C VAL A 234 7.88 -5.44 -9.01
N VAL A 235 7.53 -6.74 -9.02
CA VAL A 235 7.66 -7.58 -10.22
C VAL A 235 6.71 -7.11 -11.32
N SER A 236 5.45 -6.81 -11.00
CA SER A 236 4.50 -6.23 -11.96
C SER A 236 5.04 -4.96 -12.62
N TRP A 237 5.63 -4.03 -11.83
CA TRP A 237 6.21 -2.81 -12.39
C TRP A 237 7.45 -3.08 -13.25
N ALA A 238 8.26 -4.07 -12.89
CA ALA A 238 9.41 -4.48 -13.69
C ALA A 238 8.94 -5.06 -15.05
N GLU A 239 7.93 -5.93 -15.04
CA GLU A 239 7.33 -6.52 -16.24
C GLU A 239 6.72 -5.46 -17.17
N GLU A 240 5.97 -4.49 -16.63
CA GLU A 240 5.42 -3.35 -17.37
C GLU A 240 6.50 -2.55 -18.11
N GLN A 241 7.71 -2.49 -17.54
CA GLN A 241 8.87 -1.80 -18.11
C GLN A 241 9.84 -2.73 -18.85
N LEU A 242 9.48 -4.01 -19.02
CA LEU A 242 10.29 -5.06 -19.63
C LEU A 242 11.69 -5.17 -18.99
N ARG A 243 11.77 -5.01 -17.67
CA ARG A 243 13.01 -5.10 -16.89
C ARG A 243 13.07 -6.44 -16.17
N PRO A 244 14.23 -7.12 -16.17
CA PRO A 244 14.39 -8.36 -15.41
C PRO A 244 14.27 -8.06 -13.91
N ALA A 245 13.58 -8.95 -13.20
CA ALA A 245 13.41 -8.88 -11.75
C ALA A 245 14.00 -10.11 -11.07
N ILE A 246 14.78 -9.89 -10.00
CA ILE A 246 15.28 -10.95 -9.12
C ILE A 246 14.88 -10.68 -7.68
N ALA A 247 14.83 -11.74 -6.87
CA ALA A 247 14.53 -11.64 -5.44
C ALA A 247 15.69 -12.13 -4.56
N ILE A 248 15.86 -11.49 -3.41
CA ILE A 248 16.60 -12.05 -2.27
C ILE A 248 15.58 -12.38 -1.18
N ALA A 249 15.58 -13.61 -0.70
CA ALA A 249 14.60 -14.06 0.27
C ALA A 249 15.28 -14.65 1.50
N GLY A 250 14.74 -14.44 2.70
CA GLY A 250 15.20 -15.18 3.88
C GLY A 250 15.16 -16.68 3.60
N ARG A 251 14.02 -17.13 3.05
CA ARG A 251 13.78 -18.49 2.55
C ARG A 251 12.98 -18.48 1.25
N ASN A 252 13.29 -19.44 0.39
CA ASN A 252 12.54 -19.66 -0.85
C ASN A 252 12.05 -21.11 -0.98
N TYR A 253 10.73 -21.29 -0.94
CA TYR A 253 10.06 -22.57 -1.20
C TYR A 253 9.45 -22.65 -2.60
N VAL A 254 9.57 -21.59 -3.40
CA VAL A 254 9.02 -21.51 -4.76
C VAL A 254 10.02 -22.08 -5.76
N SER A 255 9.55 -22.97 -6.63
CA SER A 255 10.41 -23.57 -7.66
C SER A 255 10.81 -22.55 -8.73
N SER A 256 11.92 -22.76 -9.42
CA SER A 256 12.37 -21.87 -10.50
C SER A 256 11.34 -21.72 -11.63
N ARG A 257 10.48 -22.72 -11.85
CA ARG A 257 9.39 -22.65 -12.83
C ARG A 257 8.31 -21.69 -12.38
N GLU A 258 7.93 -21.74 -11.11
CA GLU A 258 6.89 -20.87 -10.54
C GLU A 258 7.38 -19.43 -10.37
N LEU A 259 8.67 -19.23 -10.05
CA LEU A 259 9.27 -17.89 -10.05
C LEU A 259 9.12 -17.22 -11.42
N ARG A 260 9.42 -17.94 -12.51
CA ARG A 260 9.26 -17.41 -13.88
C ARG A 260 7.82 -17.12 -14.24
N ILE A 261 6.87 -17.93 -13.76
CA ILE A 261 5.43 -17.67 -13.94
C ILE A 261 5.02 -16.40 -13.18
N ALA A 262 5.66 -16.13 -12.05
CA ALA A 262 5.44 -14.95 -11.23
C ALA A 262 6.25 -13.71 -11.68
N GLY A 263 7.00 -13.79 -12.79
CA GLY A 263 7.79 -12.67 -13.34
C GLY A 263 9.20 -12.51 -12.78
N LEU A 264 9.67 -13.45 -11.96
CA LEU A 264 11.03 -13.45 -11.39
C LEU A 264 11.97 -14.35 -12.18
N GLU A 265 13.13 -13.83 -12.53
CA GLU A 265 14.21 -14.60 -13.17
C GLU A 265 14.79 -15.64 -12.21
N THR A 266 15.12 -15.19 -10.99
CA THR A 266 15.66 -16.01 -9.91
C THR A 266 15.27 -15.46 -8.55
N ALA A 267 15.30 -16.32 -7.54
CA ALA A 267 15.21 -15.95 -6.13
C ALA A 267 16.36 -16.62 -5.35
N HIS A 268 17.04 -15.84 -4.53
CA HIS A 268 18.23 -16.27 -3.80
C HIS A 268 17.94 -16.31 -2.30
N ALA A 269 17.91 -17.52 -1.74
CA ALA A 269 17.64 -17.72 -0.32
C ALA A 269 18.87 -17.37 0.53
N LEU A 270 18.65 -16.73 1.68
CA LEU A 270 19.69 -16.50 2.70
C LEU A 270 20.02 -17.80 3.43
N ARG A 271 18.99 -18.62 3.70
CA ARG A 271 19.11 -19.91 4.39
C ARG A 271 18.49 -21.04 3.59
N GLU A 272 19.13 -22.20 3.63
CA GLU A 272 18.62 -23.44 3.08
C GLU A 272 17.90 -24.29 4.16
N GLY A 273 16.93 -25.10 3.74
CA GLY A 273 16.26 -26.08 4.60
C GLY A 273 15.06 -25.53 5.40
N ALA A 274 14.45 -26.41 6.19
CA ALA A 274 13.19 -26.20 6.89
C ALA A 274 13.33 -25.72 8.35
N ALA A 275 14.56 -25.45 8.83
CA ALA A 275 14.75 -24.88 10.16
C ALA A 275 14.03 -23.52 10.25
N GLU A 276 13.48 -23.12 11.40
CA GLU A 276 12.65 -21.90 11.51
C GLU A 276 13.43 -20.66 11.96
N ASP A 277 14.76 -20.76 12.11
CA ASP A 277 15.58 -19.62 12.52
C ASP A 277 15.44 -18.44 11.55
N GLU A 278 15.25 -17.24 12.09
CA GLU A 278 15.21 -16.00 11.33
C GLU A 278 16.55 -15.74 10.63
N SER A 279 16.48 -15.20 9.42
CA SER A 279 17.68 -14.74 8.72
C SER A 279 18.28 -13.50 9.39
N THR A 280 19.58 -13.25 9.22
CA THR A 280 20.27 -12.11 9.87
C THR A 280 20.72 -11.03 8.89
N PRO A 281 20.88 -9.77 9.35
CA PRO A 281 21.36 -8.67 8.50
C PRO A 281 22.70 -8.97 7.82
N GLU A 282 23.61 -9.71 8.49
CA GLU A 282 24.89 -10.13 7.93
C GLU A 282 24.72 -11.12 6.78
N GLU A 283 23.77 -12.05 6.90
CA GLU A 283 23.45 -12.99 5.83
C GLU A 283 22.90 -12.26 4.60
N LEU A 284 22.03 -11.27 4.81
CA LEU A 284 21.50 -10.41 3.75
C LEU A 284 22.63 -9.65 3.03
N ALA A 285 23.49 -8.98 3.79
CA ALA A 285 24.63 -8.23 3.24
C ALA A 285 25.59 -9.14 2.45
N ALA A 286 25.86 -10.34 2.97
CA ALA A 286 26.70 -11.33 2.31
C ALA A 286 26.05 -11.86 1.02
N ALA A 287 24.74 -12.11 1.01
CA ALA A 287 24.02 -12.54 -0.18
C ALA A 287 24.01 -11.45 -1.26
N ALA A 288 23.71 -10.20 -0.89
CA ALA A 288 23.76 -9.07 -1.81
C ALA A 288 25.15 -8.91 -2.44
N SER A 289 26.22 -9.03 -1.65
CA SER A 289 27.60 -8.97 -2.12
C SER A 289 27.96 -10.11 -3.09
N ARG A 290 27.52 -11.34 -2.79
CA ARG A 290 27.72 -12.50 -3.67
C ARG A 290 26.99 -12.33 -5.00
N LEU A 291 25.74 -11.86 -4.97
CA LEU A 291 24.93 -11.63 -6.16
C LEU A 291 25.53 -10.54 -7.05
N ALA A 292 25.91 -9.41 -6.46
CA ALA A 292 26.58 -8.33 -7.16
C ALA A 292 27.89 -8.79 -7.83
N ALA A 293 28.63 -9.71 -7.22
CA ALA A 293 29.85 -10.27 -7.82
C ALA A 293 29.59 -11.23 -8.99
N SER A 294 28.41 -11.87 -9.03
CA SER A 294 28.01 -12.77 -10.12
C SER A 294 27.35 -12.03 -11.29
N TRP A 295 26.97 -10.77 -11.10
CA TRP A 295 26.29 -9.98 -12.12
C TRP A 295 27.29 -9.29 -13.05
N ALA A 296 27.05 -9.37 -14.35
CA ALA A 296 27.76 -8.59 -15.36
C ALA A 296 26.79 -7.55 -15.94
N TRP A 297 27.15 -6.28 -15.82
CA TRP A 297 26.43 -5.12 -16.36
C TRP A 297 26.89 -4.79 -17.78
#